data_AF-A0A1H3ZXM1-F1
#
_entry.id   AF-A0A1H3ZXM1-F1
#
_cell.length_a   1.000
_cell.length_b   1.000
_cell.length_c   1.000
_cell.angle_alpha   90.00
_cell.angle_beta   90.00
_cell.angle_gamma   90.00
#
_symmetry.space_group_name_H-M   'P 1'
#
loop_
_entity.id
_entity.type
_entity.pdbx_description
1 polymer ?
#
loop_
_entity_poly.entity_id
_entity_poly.type
_entity_poly.pdbx_seq_one_letter_code
_entity_poly.pdbx_strand_id
1 'polypeptide(L)'
;MKTKNVLLTFAILFIALISGCAKDDFEEIDGVCPVVNLTSPVNGSTNVPLDQLITVTFNEEMNPETINQSSFTLNGTSQIAGVITYSGKTATFKPSALLSPNTTYNARITRTVKDLTGNALQTETNWTFSTGLTVTPMVASTDPDKNANNVVINKLVSVNFNMPMKASTITGTTYTLKQGTTTVSGIVSYSGTTAVFTPTLPLAANTKYTATVSAAVTNLDNTHLPSDYVWEFTTGSITAPTVTSTDPFNNSTGIGLAKTITANFSVVMDPLTINATTFTLKQGTTTILGAVTYTGTTVSFKPTNALLEGKMYTATITIGAKNVAGVPLANDYVWNFTTLVTPVTPVIPSTSNLFFGIFGGNAGITNQGLNTRINNGAIGTTAASTLVTGFTDIMATPFEVYTVTPLNNGLVSGGIFAAAPAPGNALKAQKALEGLNAARDLFNSISPASKPGGSDQGSGELGALTLAPGVYKSASGTYKITNGDLTLDAQGNANATWYFQSASSLTVGSPAAVRSVKLINGAKANNVFWYVGSTAVINYAGGGVMVGNIIAENGVTLSAPANSTTLPGQETVLNGRAISLVSSVTMVNTIINVPAN
;
A
#
# COMPACT_ATOMS: atom_id res chain seq x y z
N MET A 1 116.99 23.84 25.46
CA MET A 1 116.59 23.03 26.63
C MET A 1 115.76 23.91 27.55
N LYS A 2 114.57 23.43 27.99
CA LYS A 2 113.55 24.10 28.84
C LYS A 2 112.39 24.85 28.15
N THR A 3 111.47 24.10 27.54
CA THR A 3 110.03 24.47 27.51
C THR A 3 109.09 23.26 27.31
N LYS A 4 109.57 22.03 27.60
CA LYS A 4 108.74 20.81 27.67
C LYS A 4 107.77 20.80 28.88
N ASN A 5 107.78 21.83 29.73
CA ASN A 5 106.92 21.95 30.92
C ASN A 5 105.63 22.77 30.71
N VAL A 6 105.36 23.29 29.49
CA VAL A 6 104.10 24.03 29.21
C VAL A 6 103.00 23.12 28.66
N LEU A 7 103.35 22.01 27.98
CA LEU A 7 102.36 21.09 27.39
C LEU A 7 101.62 20.23 28.44
N LEU A 8 102.24 19.95 29.59
CA LEU A 8 101.63 19.08 30.60
C LEU A 8 100.53 19.80 31.40
N THR A 9 100.65 21.13 31.59
CA THR A 9 99.67 21.96 32.30
C THR A 9 98.41 22.23 31.47
N PHE A 10 98.50 22.21 30.14
CA PHE A 10 97.34 22.31 29.24
C PHE A 10 96.56 21.00 29.09
N ALA A 11 97.23 19.85 29.25
CA ALA A 11 96.58 18.53 29.17
C ALA A 11 95.62 18.27 30.35
N ILE A 12 95.91 18.82 31.54
CA ILE A 12 95.06 18.66 32.74
C ILE A 12 93.84 19.60 32.70
N LEU A 13 93.92 20.74 31.99
CA LEU A 13 92.77 21.63 31.78
C LEU A 13 91.76 21.06 30.78
N PHE A 14 92.20 20.19 29.85
CA PHE A 14 91.31 19.55 28.87
C PHE A 14 90.54 18.34 29.41
N ILE A 15 91.02 17.69 30.47
CA ILE A 15 90.33 16.52 31.07
C ILE A 15 89.22 16.95 32.03
N ALA A 16 89.24 18.19 32.54
CA ALA A 16 88.19 18.73 33.40
C ALA A 16 86.96 19.30 32.66
N LEU A 17 86.99 19.40 31.32
CA LEU A 17 85.90 19.97 30.50
C LEU A 17 84.94 18.92 29.90
N ILE A 18 85.13 17.63 30.18
CA ILE A 18 84.33 16.53 29.59
C ILE A 18 83.26 15.95 30.53
N SER A 19 82.95 16.62 31.65
CA SER A 19 82.04 16.08 32.68
C SER A 19 80.81 16.97 32.98
N GLY A 20 80.48 17.93 32.11
CA GLY A 20 79.56 19.02 32.44
C GLY A 20 78.50 19.38 31.39
N CYS A 21 78.15 18.47 30.47
CA CYS A 21 76.98 18.67 29.62
C CYS A 21 75.94 17.60 29.98
N ALA A 22 74.85 18.07 30.58
CA ALA A 22 73.63 17.32 30.79
C ALA A 22 73.20 16.67 29.47
N LYS A 23 72.59 15.49 29.57
CA LYS A 23 71.83 14.86 28.49
C LYS A 23 70.86 15.92 27.95
N ASP A 24 71.06 16.33 26.70
CA ASP A 24 70.09 17.14 25.98
C ASP A 24 68.96 16.18 25.59
N ASP A 25 67.90 16.15 26.39
CA ASP A 25 66.66 15.39 26.11
C ASP A 25 65.85 16.13 25.01
N PHE A 26 66.51 16.56 23.94
CA PHE A 26 65.88 17.08 22.75
C PHE A 26 65.30 15.88 21.99
N GLU A 27 64.03 15.55 22.25
CA GLU A 27 63.27 14.69 21.34
C GLU A 27 63.02 15.47 20.05
N GLU A 28 63.71 15.07 18.98
CA GLU A 28 63.44 15.53 17.63
C GLU A 28 62.01 15.11 17.26
N ILE A 29 61.08 16.07 17.24
CA ILE A 29 59.72 15.83 16.75
C ILE A 29 59.83 15.68 15.23
N ASP A 30 59.99 14.44 14.76
CA ASP A 30 60.05 14.13 13.33
C ASP A 30 58.69 14.46 12.68
N GLY A 31 58.68 15.49 11.82
CA GLY A 31 57.47 16.02 11.17
C GLY A 31 57.79 17.22 10.27
N VAL A 32 57.01 17.40 9.19
CA VAL A 32 57.10 18.62 8.38
C VAL A 32 56.62 19.77 9.26
N CYS A 33 57.39 20.84 9.38
CA CYS A 33 56.93 21.98 10.17
C CYS A 33 55.84 22.74 9.39
N PRO A 34 54.83 23.28 10.09
CA PRO A 34 53.75 23.99 9.43
C PRO A 34 54.25 25.30 8.81
N VAL A 35 53.76 25.60 7.60
CA VAL A 35 53.98 26.82 6.83
C VAL A 35 52.66 27.37 6.27
N VAL A 36 52.58 28.69 6.07
CA VAL A 36 51.45 29.33 5.40
C VAL A 36 51.62 29.22 3.88
N ASN A 37 50.71 28.52 3.21
CA ASN A 37 50.71 28.39 1.75
C ASN A 37 49.99 29.54 1.06
N LEU A 38 48.83 29.96 1.60
CA LEU A 38 47.97 30.98 0.98
C LEU A 38 47.32 31.85 2.04
N THR A 39 47.18 33.14 1.73
CA THR A 39 46.33 34.08 2.47
C THR A 39 45.25 34.65 1.55
N SER A 40 44.06 34.88 2.09
CA SER A 40 43.03 35.67 1.42
C SER A 40 42.55 36.79 2.35
N PRO A 41 42.62 38.06 1.95
CA PRO A 41 43.23 38.55 0.71
C PRO A 41 44.72 38.21 0.60
N VAL A 42 45.23 38.17 -0.63
CA VAL A 42 46.67 38.05 -0.89
C VAL A 42 47.36 39.32 -0.42
N ASN A 43 48.60 39.20 0.07
CA ASN A 43 49.39 40.35 0.52
C ASN A 43 49.43 41.49 -0.52
N GLY A 44 49.14 42.70 -0.08
CA GLY A 44 49.10 43.91 -0.91
C GLY A 44 47.79 44.11 -1.72
N SER A 45 46.76 43.28 -1.51
CA SER A 45 45.48 43.44 -2.22
C SER A 45 44.84 44.80 -1.95
N THR A 46 44.38 45.48 -3.00
CA THR A 46 43.60 46.72 -2.92
C THR A 46 42.14 46.47 -3.30
N ASN A 47 41.23 47.37 -2.94
CA ASN A 47 39.78 47.25 -3.22
C ASN A 47 39.15 45.99 -2.64
N VAL A 48 39.63 45.56 -1.48
CA VAL A 48 39.06 44.42 -0.76
C VAL A 48 37.65 44.79 -0.26
N PRO A 49 36.63 43.92 -0.43
CA PRO A 49 35.29 44.15 0.10
C PRO A 49 35.28 44.39 1.61
N LEU A 50 34.37 45.24 2.11
CA LEU A 50 34.32 45.55 3.54
C LEU A 50 33.84 44.36 4.40
N ASP A 51 33.20 43.38 3.80
CA ASP A 51 32.73 42.14 4.42
C ASP A 51 33.70 40.96 4.23
N GLN A 52 34.93 41.23 3.78
CA GLN A 52 35.92 40.20 3.46
C GLN A 52 36.23 39.29 4.67
N LEU A 53 36.09 37.98 4.44
CA LEU A 53 36.64 36.95 5.33
C LEU A 53 38.15 36.85 5.14
N ILE A 54 38.89 36.85 6.25
CA ILE A 54 40.35 36.80 6.25
C ILE A 54 40.79 35.36 6.51
N THR A 55 41.47 34.73 5.55
CA THR A 55 41.84 33.31 5.65
C THR A 55 43.34 33.08 5.53
N VAL A 56 43.80 32.02 6.19
CA VAL A 56 45.16 31.47 6.09
C VAL A 56 45.02 29.97 5.86
N THR A 57 45.66 29.46 4.81
CA THR A 57 45.74 28.02 4.51
C THR A 57 47.15 27.52 4.72
N PHE A 58 47.30 26.47 5.52
CA PHE A 58 48.57 25.85 5.85
C PHE A 58 48.88 24.66 4.92
N ASN A 59 50.14 24.22 4.88
CA ASN A 59 50.55 22.99 4.20
C ASN A 59 49.97 21.72 4.84
N GLU A 60 49.61 21.78 6.12
CA GLU A 60 49.12 20.65 6.91
C GLU A 60 48.01 21.03 7.90
N GLU A 61 47.52 20.04 8.65
CA GLU A 61 46.48 20.28 9.66
C GLU A 61 47.10 20.83 10.95
N MET A 62 46.51 21.90 11.45
CA MET A 62 46.93 22.61 12.65
C MET A 62 46.12 22.19 13.87
N ASN A 63 46.68 22.37 15.07
CA ASN A 63 45.92 22.28 16.31
C ASN A 63 45.00 23.51 16.43
N PRO A 64 43.66 23.35 16.35
CA PRO A 64 42.71 24.47 16.36
C PRO A 64 42.75 25.29 17.65
N GLU A 65 43.11 24.69 18.80
CA GLU A 65 43.16 25.39 20.10
C GLU A 65 44.26 26.47 20.12
N THR A 66 45.31 26.27 19.32
CA THR A 66 46.42 27.23 19.20
C THR A 66 46.12 28.38 18.23
N ILE A 67 45.00 28.31 17.49
CA ILE A 67 44.53 29.33 16.55
C ILE A 67 43.39 30.10 17.21
N ASN A 68 43.73 31.22 17.84
CA ASN A 68 42.79 32.03 18.62
C ASN A 68 43.13 33.52 18.47
N GLN A 69 42.40 34.37 19.18
CA GLN A 69 42.50 35.83 19.05
C GLN A 69 43.86 36.42 19.45
N SER A 70 44.74 35.64 20.11
CA SER A 70 46.11 36.05 20.40
C SER A 70 47.10 35.67 19.30
N SER A 71 46.79 34.64 18.51
CA SER A 71 47.68 34.07 17.50
C SER A 71 47.28 34.40 16.06
N PHE A 72 46.01 34.70 15.79
CA PHE A 72 45.53 35.21 14.50
C PHE A 72 44.79 36.54 14.74
N THR A 73 45.40 37.64 14.30
CA THR A 73 44.90 39.01 14.55
C THR A 73 44.70 39.78 13.25
N LEU A 74 43.78 40.74 13.28
CA LEU A 74 43.53 41.72 12.23
C LEU A 74 43.57 43.11 12.84
N ASN A 75 44.44 43.98 12.35
CA ASN A 75 44.63 45.33 12.86
C ASN A 75 44.39 46.37 11.77
N GLY A 76 43.56 47.38 12.05
CA GLY A 76 43.48 48.61 11.28
C GLY A 76 44.18 49.74 12.04
N THR A 77 43.45 50.82 12.35
CA THR A 77 43.87 51.84 13.33
C THR A 77 43.86 51.31 14.77
N SER A 78 43.03 50.31 15.04
CA SER A 78 42.98 49.49 16.25
C SER A 78 42.77 48.02 15.88
N GLN A 79 42.93 47.11 16.84
CA GLN A 79 42.65 45.70 16.62
C GLN A 79 41.15 45.48 16.34
N ILE A 80 40.85 44.76 15.27
CA ILE A 80 39.49 44.44 14.83
C ILE A 80 39.01 43.20 15.58
N ALA A 81 37.81 43.28 16.15
CA ALA A 81 37.15 42.12 16.75
C ALA A 81 36.56 41.21 15.66
N GLY A 82 36.53 39.91 15.94
CA GLY A 82 36.03 38.91 15.01
C GLY A 82 35.94 37.53 15.63
N VAL A 83 35.41 36.59 14.87
CA VAL A 83 35.31 35.17 15.25
C VAL A 83 36.27 34.38 14.38
N ILE A 84 37.07 33.52 15.01
CA ILE A 84 37.96 32.59 14.32
C ILE A 84 37.29 31.22 14.24
N THR A 85 37.31 30.64 13.05
CA THR A 85 36.99 29.23 12.82
C THR A 85 38.15 28.53 12.12
N TYR A 86 38.27 27.23 12.32
CA TYR A 86 39.29 26.41 11.67
C TYR A 86 38.64 25.14 11.12
N SER A 87 38.93 24.81 9.86
CA SER A 87 38.42 23.61 9.20
C SER A 87 39.42 23.09 8.17
N GLY A 88 39.71 21.78 8.22
CA GLY A 88 40.72 21.14 7.39
C GLY A 88 42.11 21.74 7.64
N LYS A 89 42.61 22.51 6.67
CA LYS A 89 43.91 23.22 6.72
C LYS A 89 43.78 24.75 6.72
N THR A 90 42.57 25.28 6.96
CA THR A 90 42.30 26.71 6.79
C THR A 90 41.72 27.32 8.05
N ALA A 91 42.41 28.35 8.55
CA ALA A 91 41.89 29.26 9.56
C ALA A 91 41.15 30.43 8.88
N THR A 92 39.97 30.78 9.39
CA THR A 92 39.15 31.90 8.91
C THR A 92 38.84 32.84 10.05
N PHE A 93 39.25 34.10 9.91
CA PHE A 93 38.84 35.20 10.78
C PHE A 93 37.70 35.97 10.10
N LYS A 94 36.52 36.00 10.74
CA LYS A 94 35.35 36.78 10.33
C LYS A 94 35.26 38.03 11.20
N PRO A 95 35.49 39.24 10.67
CA PRO A 95 35.25 40.49 11.39
C PRO A 95 33.82 40.55 11.96
N SER A 96 33.66 41.05 13.18
CA SER A 96 32.34 41.14 13.84
C SER A 96 31.48 42.30 13.29
N ALA A 97 32.11 43.23 12.57
CA ALA A 97 31.48 44.32 11.85
C ALA A 97 32.17 44.48 10.49
N LEU A 98 31.54 45.20 9.56
CA LEU A 98 32.18 45.57 8.30
C LEU A 98 33.47 46.35 8.57
N LEU A 99 34.50 46.04 7.78
CA LEU A 99 35.75 46.78 7.76
C LEU A 99 35.47 48.22 7.30
N SER A 100 36.25 49.17 7.81
CA SER A 100 36.15 50.57 7.42
C SER A 100 36.59 50.74 5.96
N PRO A 101 35.93 51.61 5.19
CA PRO A 101 36.31 51.88 3.80
C PRO A 101 37.69 52.55 3.71
N ASN A 102 38.38 52.37 2.58
CA ASN A 102 39.68 52.98 2.28
C ASN A 102 40.70 52.84 3.42
N THR A 103 40.70 51.69 4.08
CA THR A 103 41.52 51.44 5.26
C THR A 103 42.47 50.29 4.98
N THR A 104 43.76 50.51 5.26
CA THR A 104 44.75 49.44 5.21
C THR A 104 44.71 48.64 6.50
N TYR A 105 44.52 47.34 6.35
CA TYR A 105 44.54 46.36 7.43
C TYR A 105 45.82 45.53 7.36
N ASN A 106 46.33 45.16 8.53
CA ASN A 106 47.43 44.23 8.72
C ASN A 106 46.90 43.00 9.44
N ALA A 107 46.92 41.86 8.76
CA ALA A 107 46.62 40.57 9.34
C ALA A 107 47.92 39.85 9.71
N ARG A 108 47.89 39.15 10.84
CA ARG A 108 49.06 38.51 11.44
C ARG A 108 48.69 37.14 11.99
N ILE A 109 49.49 36.14 11.64
CA ILE A 109 49.46 34.82 12.28
C ILE A 109 50.83 34.48 12.87
N THR A 110 50.86 34.25 14.18
CA THR A 110 52.10 34.15 14.97
C THR A 110 52.68 32.74 14.97
N ARG A 111 53.94 32.62 15.43
CA ARG A 111 54.61 31.34 15.64
C ARG A 111 54.09 30.53 16.83
N THR A 112 53.13 31.04 17.58
CA THR A 112 52.52 30.29 18.69
C THR A 112 51.50 29.27 18.20
N VAL A 113 51.08 29.36 16.93
CA VAL A 113 50.26 28.35 16.27
C VAL A 113 51.09 27.09 16.03
N LYS A 114 50.53 25.92 16.38
CA LYS A 114 51.19 24.62 16.27
C LYS A 114 50.38 23.62 15.46
N ASP A 115 51.06 22.65 14.88
CA ASP A 115 50.42 21.46 14.30
C ASP A 115 49.90 20.50 15.40
N LEU A 116 49.29 19.39 14.98
CA LEU A 116 48.78 18.36 15.89
C LEU A 116 49.89 17.60 16.65
N THR A 117 51.12 17.62 16.15
CA THR A 117 52.31 17.01 16.77
C THR A 117 53.09 17.99 17.67
N GLY A 118 52.66 19.26 17.74
CA GLY A 118 53.25 20.28 18.58
C GLY A 118 54.32 21.16 17.93
N ASN A 119 54.62 20.98 16.63
CA ASN A 119 55.58 21.83 15.94
C ASN A 119 54.99 23.21 15.69
N ALA A 120 55.76 24.26 15.99
CA ALA A 120 55.37 25.63 15.79
C ALA A 120 55.48 26.06 14.31
N LEU A 121 54.65 27.01 13.89
CA LEU A 121 54.76 27.67 12.59
C LEU A 121 56.19 28.20 12.39
N GLN A 122 56.82 27.83 11.27
CA GLN A 122 58.24 28.11 11.02
C GLN A 122 58.55 29.61 11.01
N THR A 123 57.65 30.40 10.42
CA THR A 123 57.78 31.84 10.32
C THR A 123 56.48 32.50 10.71
N GLU A 124 56.58 33.61 11.43
CA GLU A 124 55.42 34.47 11.60
C GLU A 124 55.03 35.08 10.25
N THR A 125 53.75 35.03 9.91
CA THR A 125 53.25 35.57 8.64
C THR A 125 52.42 36.81 8.91
N ASN A 126 52.89 37.93 8.37
CA ASN A 126 52.21 39.22 8.40
C ASN A 126 51.90 39.63 6.96
N TRP A 127 50.68 40.05 6.68
CA TRP A 127 50.30 40.57 5.37
C TRP A 127 49.35 41.75 5.48
N THR A 128 49.36 42.61 4.48
CA THR A 128 48.48 43.77 4.41
C THR A 128 47.50 43.67 3.28
N PHE A 129 46.37 44.35 3.41
CA PHE A 129 45.43 44.62 2.33
C PHE A 129 44.69 45.92 2.62
N SER A 130 44.17 46.56 1.59
CA SER A 130 43.39 47.79 1.72
C SER A 130 41.97 47.56 1.24
N THR A 131 41.00 47.91 2.08
CA THR A 131 39.59 47.88 1.71
C THR A 131 39.25 48.92 0.66
N GLY A 132 38.28 48.59 -0.19
CA GLY A 132 37.70 49.54 -1.14
C GLY A 132 36.91 50.65 -0.45
N LEU A 133 36.39 51.59 -1.25
CA LEU A 133 35.62 52.73 -0.73
C LEU A 133 34.20 52.36 -0.29
N THR A 134 33.63 51.25 -0.76
CA THR A 134 32.20 50.93 -0.59
C THR A 134 31.90 49.44 -0.65
N VAL A 135 30.83 49.00 0.02
CA VAL A 135 30.21 47.68 -0.23
C VAL A 135 29.23 47.80 -1.37
N THR A 136 29.35 46.94 -2.38
CA THR A 136 28.55 47.03 -3.60
C THR A 136 27.37 46.05 -3.54
N PRO A 137 26.11 46.50 -3.69
CA PRO A 137 24.95 45.61 -3.70
C PRO A 137 24.91 44.75 -4.96
N MET A 138 24.29 43.57 -4.86
CA MET A 138 24.06 42.64 -5.97
C MET A 138 22.67 42.01 -5.88
N VAL A 139 22.13 41.62 -7.04
CA VAL A 139 20.94 40.76 -7.09
C VAL A 139 21.35 39.31 -6.80
N ALA A 140 20.75 38.72 -5.78
CA ALA A 140 20.97 37.34 -5.36
C ALA A 140 20.07 36.36 -6.14
N SER A 141 18.80 36.71 -6.37
CA SER A 141 17.86 35.88 -7.13
C SER A 141 16.65 36.67 -7.63
N THR A 142 15.89 36.08 -8.57
CA THR A 142 14.63 36.63 -9.09
C THR A 142 13.54 35.57 -9.13
N ASP A 143 12.27 35.98 -9.04
CA ASP A 143 11.11 35.12 -9.28
C ASP A 143 10.07 35.89 -10.12
N PRO A 144 9.78 35.50 -11.38
CA PRO A 144 10.30 34.34 -12.08
C PRO A 144 11.82 34.34 -12.26
N ASP A 145 12.38 33.14 -12.36
CA ASP A 145 13.78 32.95 -12.76
C ASP A 145 14.03 33.56 -14.14
N LYS A 146 15.29 33.96 -14.39
CA LYS A 146 15.72 34.46 -15.70
C LYS A 146 15.43 33.41 -16.78
N ASN A 147 14.74 33.83 -17.83
CA ASN A 147 14.28 33.02 -18.96
C ASN A 147 13.22 31.96 -18.61
N ALA A 148 12.51 32.10 -17.48
CA ALA A 148 11.39 31.23 -17.15
C ALA A 148 10.31 31.27 -18.26
N ASN A 149 9.78 30.10 -18.60
CA ASN A 149 8.69 29.95 -19.56
C ASN A 149 7.42 29.47 -18.84
N ASN A 150 6.27 29.68 -19.47
CA ASN A 150 4.96 29.29 -18.94
C ASN A 150 4.66 29.91 -17.57
N VAL A 151 5.03 31.17 -17.39
CA VAL A 151 4.73 31.93 -16.16
C VAL A 151 3.23 32.28 -16.10
N VAL A 152 2.65 32.19 -14.90
CA VAL A 152 1.25 32.57 -14.64
C VAL A 152 1.00 34.04 -14.94
N ILE A 153 -0.14 34.35 -15.55
CA ILE A 153 -0.47 35.73 -15.94
C ILE A 153 -0.70 36.65 -14.74
N ASN A 154 -0.96 36.12 -13.55
CA ASN A 154 -1.10 36.86 -12.30
C ASN A 154 0.19 36.86 -11.45
N LYS A 155 1.34 36.57 -12.05
CA LYS A 155 2.60 36.45 -11.33
C LYS A 155 3.01 37.78 -10.70
N LEU A 156 3.40 37.72 -9.42
CA LEU A 156 4.16 38.77 -8.77
C LEU A 156 5.63 38.62 -9.16
N VAL A 157 6.25 39.70 -9.64
CA VAL A 157 7.63 39.68 -10.11
C VAL A 157 8.53 40.19 -8.99
N SER A 158 9.44 39.34 -8.49
CA SER A 158 10.22 39.60 -7.29
C SER A 158 11.72 39.53 -7.58
N VAL A 159 12.50 40.31 -6.83
CA VAL A 159 13.97 40.33 -6.85
C VAL A 159 14.52 40.39 -5.43
N ASN A 160 15.48 39.53 -5.10
CA ASN A 160 16.14 39.49 -3.81
C ASN A 160 17.58 39.99 -3.95
N PHE A 161 18.00 40.89 -3.07
CA PHE A 161 19.35 41.44 -3.02
C PHE A 161 20.20 40.69 -1.98
N ASN A 162 21.52 40.67 -2.19
CA ASN A 162 22.46 40.09 -1.21
C ASN A 162 22.53 40.86 0.13
N MET A 163 21.91 42.04 0.20
CA MET A 163 21.90 42.90 1.39
C MET A 163 20.71 43.87 1.40
N PRO A 164 20.43 44.53 2.55
CA PRO A 164 19.42 45.58 2.62
C PRO A 164 19.73 46.77 1.70
N MET A 165 18.74 47.12 0.88
CA MET A 165 18.73 48.27 0.01
C MET A 165 17.99 49.45 0.66
N LYS A 166 18.26 50.66 0.17
CA LYS A 166 17.56 51.88 0.59
C LYS A 166 16.17 51.92 -0.04
N ALA A 167 15.16 51.67 0.77
CA ALA A 167 13.77 51.53 0.34
C ALA A 167 13.26 52.71 -0.53
N SER A 168 13.64 53.95 -0.20
CA SER A 168 13.24 55.14 -0.96
C SER A 168 13.76 55.19 -2.40
N THR A 169 14.79 54.39 -2.72
CA THR A 169 15.34 54.29 -4.08
C THR A 169 14.70 53.18 -4.91
N ILE A 170 13.90 52.30 -4.31
CA ILE A 170 13.18 51.21 -4.98
C ILE A 170 11.73 51.65 -5.20
N THR A 171 11.44 52.14 -6.41
CA THR A 171 10.16 52.74 -6.78
C THR A 171 9.69 52.20 -8.13
N GLY A 172 8.49 52.57 -8.57
CA GLY A 172 8.00 52.22 -9.91
C GLY A 172 8.79 52.81 -11.08
N THR A 173 9.77 53.69 -10.82
CA THR A 173 10.69 54.21 -11.86
C THR A 173 12.00 53.43 -11.93
N THR A 174 12.44 52.85 -10.81
CA THR A 174 13.70 52.11 -10.69
C THR A 174 13.51 50.59 -10.70
N TYR A 175 12.29 50.10 -10.47
CA TYR A 175 11.91 48.72 -10.73
C TYR A 175 10.71 48.70 -11.68
N THR A 176 10.96 48.29 -12.92
CA THR A 176 9.98 48.34 -14.01
C THR A 176 9.76 46.98 -14.64
N LEU A 177 8.57 46.78 -15.21
CA LEU A 177 8.21 45.64 -16.03
C LEU A 177 7.71 46.15 -17.39
N LYS A 178 8.23 45.57 -18.48
CA LYS A 178 7.86 45.97 -19.85
C LYS A 178 7.46 44.78 -20.71
N GLN A 179 6.54 45.02 -21.62
CA GLN A 179 6.22 44.18 -22.77
C GLN A 179 6.82 44.82 -24.03
N GLY A 180 7.99 44.35 -24.47
CA GLY A 180 8.75 45.04 -25.51
C GLY A 180 9.07 46.48 -25.07
N THR A 181 8.57 47.48 -25.80
CA THR A 181 8.75 48.90 -25.46
C THR A 181 7.68 49.45 -24.51
N THR A 182 6.57 48.73 -24.30
CA THR A 182 5.41 49.20 -23.51
C THR A 182 5.60 48.90 -22.03
N THR A 183 5.46 49.92 -21.18
CA THR A 183 5.51 49.73 -19.72
C THR A 183 4.22 49.09 -19.21
N VAL A 184 4.37 48.07 -18.36
CA VAL A 184 3.26 47.44 -17.62
C VAL A 184 2.99 48.26 -16.37
N SER A 185 1.72 48.61 -16.13
CA SER A 185 1.31 49.29 -14.89
C SER A 185 1.38 48.33 -13.70
N GLY A 186 1.95 48.79 -12.59
CA GLY A 186 2.10 47.98 -11.38
C GLY A 186 2.51 48.81 -10.17
N ILE A 187 2.48 48.17 -9.00
CA ILE A 187 2.90 48.73 -7.72
C ILE A 187 4.18 48.04 -7.29
N VAL A 188 5.18 48.80 -6.84
CA VAL A 188 6.42 48.27 -6.27
C VAL A 188 6.36 48.35 -4.75
N SER A 189 6.69 47.24 -4.09
CA SER A 189 6.91 47.18 -2.65
C SER A 189 8.31 46.64 -2.35
N TYR A 190 8.85 46.99 -1.17
CA TYR A 190 10.16 46.53 -0.72
C TYR A 190 10.12 46.21 0.78
N SER A 191 10.63 45.04 1.16
CA SER A 191 10.73 44.60 2.55
C SER A 191 11.93 43.69 2.77
N GLY A 192 12.69 43.91 3.85
CA GLY A 192 13.91 43.17 4.15
C GLY A 192 14.98 43.40 3.08
N THR A 193 15.18 42.40 2.22
CA THR A 193 16.08 42.42 1.04
C THR A 193 15.33 42.15 -0.28
N THR A 194 14.00 42.13 -0.27
CA THR A 194 13.20 41.72 -1.45
C THR A 194 12.34 42.87 -1.94
N ALA A 195 12.42 43.17 -3.24
CA ALA A 195 11.48 44.05 -3.94
C ALA A 195 10.48 43.21 -4.76
N VAL A 196 9.22 43.62 -4.78
CA VAL A 196 8.14 42.95 -5.52
C VAL A 196 7.41 43.97 -6.38
N PHE A 197 7.25 43.66 -7.66
CA PHE A 197 6.43 44.37 -8.63
C PHE A 197 5.12 43.60 -8.81
N THR A 198 4.01 44.24 -8.48
CA THR A 198 2.64 43.70 -8.59
C THR A 198 1.94 44.36 -9.77
N PRO A 199 1.76 43.67 -10.91
CA PRO A 199 0.99 44.21 -12.03
C PRO A 199 -0.44 44.58 -11.61
N THR A 200 -0.97 45.73 -12.07
CA THR A 200 -2.34 46.15 -11.73
C THR A 200 -3.42 45.37 -12.48
N LEU A 201 -3.06 44.77 -13.61
CA LEU A 201 -3.87 43.86 -14.41
C LEU A 201 -3.09 42.56 -14.64
N PRO A 202 -3.78 41.42 -14.86
CA PRO A 202 -3.12 40.21 -15.33
C PRO A 202 -2.30 40.49 -16.60
N LEU A 203 -1.11 39.90 -16.65
CA LEU A 203 -0.22 39.94 -17.80
C LEU A 203 -0.90 39.28 -19.01
N ALA A 204 -0.54 39.70 -20.21
CA ALA A 204 -0.99 39.08 -21.44
C ALA A 204 -0.39 37.67 -21.56
N ALA A 205 -1.13 36.74 -22.15
CA ALA A 205 -0.69 35.37 -22.38
C ALA A 205 0.31 35.26 -23.54
N ASN A 206 1.12 34.20 -23.55
CA ASN A 206 2.14 33.91 -24.56
C ASN A 206 3.01 35.13 -24.89
N THR A 207 3.35 35.91 -23.87
CA THR A 207 3.96 37.22 -24.02
C THR A 207 5.27 37.27 -23.23
N LYS A 208 6.31 37.75 -23.89
CA LYS A 208 7.62 37.97 -23.27
C LYS A 208 7.62 39.31 -22.51
N TYR A 209 8.03 39.25 -21.25
CA TYR A 209 8.20 40.41 -20.38
C TYR A 209 9.66 40.58 -20.00
N THR A 210 10.07 41.83 -19.86
CA THR A 210 11.40 42.24 -19.41
C THR A 210 11.25 43.03 -18.12
N ALA A 211 11.82 42.53 -17.04
CA ALA A 211 11.90 43.21 -15.77
C ALA A 211 13.30 43.84 -15.62
N THR A 212 13.32 45.07 -15.10
CA THR A 212 14.54 45.85 -14.93
C THR A 212 14.58 46.48 -13.54
N VAL A 213 15.64 46.21 -12.79
CA VAL A 213 16.05 47.01 -11.63
C VAL A 213 17.19 47.91 -12.08
N SER A 214 17.01 49.22 -11.96
CA SER A 214 18.00 50.21 -12.40
C SER A 214 19.23 50.26 -11.48
N ALA A 215 20.40 50.56 -12.05
CA ALA A 215 21.62 50.93 -11.33
C ALA A 215 21.43 52.09 -10.34
N ALA A 216 20.37 52.90 -10.52
CA ALA A 216 20.04 54.02 -9.64
C ALA A 216 19.62 53.59 -8.22
N VAL A 217 19.23 52.32 -8.00
CA VAL A 217 18.96 51.84 -6.63
C VAL A 217 20.26 51.75 -5.84
N THR A 218 20.19 52.05 -4.54
CA THR A 218 21.38 52.06 -3.67
C THR A 218 21.18 51.22 -2.43
N ASN A 219 22.28 50.77 -1.84
CA ASN A 219 22.26 50.28 -0.46
C ASN A 219 22.13 51.46 0.54
N LEU A 220 22.10 51.14 1.83
CA LEU A 220 21.94 52.17 2.88
C LEU A 220 23.05 53.23 2.85
N ASP A 221 24.25 52.86 2.40
CA ASP A 221 25.44 53.71 2.28
C ASP A 221 25.52 54.51 0.97
N ASN A 222 24.44 54.54 0.17
CA ASN A 222 24.38 55.22 -1.14
C ASN A 222 25.28 54.61 -2.22
N THR A 223 25.71 53.36 -2.07
CA THR A 223 26.42 52.65 -3.14
C THR A 223 25.41 52.06 -4.12
N HIS A 224 25.61 52.35 -5.40
CA HIS A 224 24.74 51.92 -6.49
C HIS A 224 24.89 50.43 -6.83
N LEU A 225 23.83 49.84 -7.41
CA LEU A 225 24.02 48.61 -8.20
C LEU A 225 25.04 48.89 -9.32
N PRO A 226 25.96 47.95 -9.63
CA PRO A 226 27.00 48.15 -10.65
C PRO A 226 26.46 48.49 -12.04
N SER A 227 25.30 47.93 -12.38
CA SER A 227 24.60 48.11 -13.65
C SER A 227 23.12 47.85 -13.46
N ASP A 228 22.31 48.23 -14.45
CA ASP A 228 20.93 47.77 -14.53
C ASP A 228 20.92 46.23 -14.52
N TYR A 229 20.07 45.65 -13.67
CA TYR A 229 19.82 44.22 -13.65
C TYR A 229 18.56 43.94 -14.47
N VAL A 230 18.74 43.26 -15.59
CA VAL A 230 17.68 42.97 -16.56
C VAL A 230 17.50 41.46 -16.68
N TRP A 231 16.25 41.00 -16.57
CA TRP A 231 15.88 39.62 -16.84
C TRP A 231 14.54 39.54 -17.57
N GLU A 232 14.32 38.41 -18.22
CA GLU A 232 13.15 38.19 -19.04
C GLU A 232 12.44 36.91 -18.60
N PHE A 233 11.13 36.87 -18.83
CA PHE A 233 10.31 35.67 -18.67
C PHE A 233 9.15 35.70 -19.67
N THR A 234 8.57 34.54 -19.96
CA THR A 234 7.47 34.40 -20.93
C THR A 234 6.25 33.81 -20.23
N THR A 235 5.12 34.50 -20.33
CA THR A 235 3.83 33.99 -19.82
C THR A 235 3.34 32.82 -20.66
N GLY A 236 2.59 31.90 -20.05
CA GLY A 236 2.04 30.74 -20.75
C GLY A 236 0.93 31.10 -21.75
N SER A 237 0.67 30.19 -22.69
CA SER A 237 -0.45 30.28 -23.64
C SER A 237 -1.81 30.12 -22.95
N ILE A 238 -2.88 30.69 -23.54
CA ILE A 238 -4.27 30.54 -23.08
C ILE A 238 -4.94 29.23 -23.51
N THR A 239 -4.18 28.26 -24.00
CA THR A 239 -4.73 26.94 -24.31
C THR A 239 -5.32 26.32 -23.05
N ALA A 240 -6.65 26.17 -23.05
CA ALA A 240 -7.35 25.52 -21.96
C ALA A 240 -6.80 24.09 -21.78
N PRO A 241 -6.49 23.68 -20.54
CA PRO A 241 -6.07 22.32 -20.28
C PRO A 241 -7.19 21.34 -20.67
N THR A 242 -6.79 20.14 -21.06
CA THR A 242 -7.69 19.01 -21.29
C THR A 242 -7.12 17.79 -20.57
N VAL A 243 -7.99 16.92 -20.05
CA VAL A 243 -7.56 15.61 -19.54
C VAL A 243 -7.38 14.67 -20.74
N THR A 244 -6.17 14.17 -20.93
CA THR A 244 -5.76 13.32 -22.06
C THR A 244 -5.97 11.83 -21.78
N SER A 245 -5.89 11.41 -20.51
CA SER A 245 -6.16 10.04 -20.09
C SER A 245 -6.44 9.97 -18.60
N THR A 246 -7.17 8.93 -18.16
CA THR A 246 -7.38 8.61 -16.75
C THR A 246 -7.03 7.16 -16.45
N ASP A 247 -6.61 6.89 -15.22
CA ASP A 247 -6.49 5.54 -14.69
C ASP A 247 -7.13 5.50 -13.28
N PRO A 248 -8.27 4.81 -13.08
CA PRO A 248 -8.92 3.93 -14.05
C PRO A 248 -9.52 4.66 -15.26
N PHE A 249 -9.60 3.96 -16.40
CA PHE A 249 -10.33 4.46 -17.58
C PHE A 249 -11.82 4.61 -17.27
N ASN A 250 -12.49 5.54 -17.95
CA ASN A 250 -13.92 5.74 -17.79
C ASN A 250 -14.71 4.44 -18.06
N ASN A 251 -15.61 4.10 -17.15
CA ASN A 251 -16.44 2.88 -17.11
C ASN A 251 -15.66 1.56 -16.98
N SER A 252 -14.39 1.60 -16.57
CA SER A 252 -13.66 0.37 -16.24
C SER A 252 -14.26 -0.35 -15.04
N THR A 253 -14.18 -1.69 -15.07
CA THR A 253 -14.67 -2.57 -13.99
C THR A 253 -13.51 -3.41 -13.46
N GLY A 254 -13.69 -4.06 -12.29
CA GLY A 254 -12.64 -4.93 -11.74
C GLY A 254 -11.49 -4.17 -11.10
N ILE A 255 -11.68 -2.91 -10.70
CA ILE A 255 -10.61 -2.07 -10.17
C ILE A 255 -10.25 -2.48 -8.73
N GLY A 256 -8.95 -2.65 -8.46
CA GLY A 256 -8.43 -2.97 -7.12
C GLY A 256 -8.90 -2.00 -6.04
N LEU A 257 -9.19 -2.51 -4.85
CA LEU A 257 -9.73 -1.70 -3.74
C LEU A 257 -8.75 -0.64 -3.21
N ALA A 258 -7.44 -0.85 -3.40
CA ALA A 258 -6.39 0.11 -3.04
C ALA A 258 -5.90 0.97 -4.22
N LYS A 259 -6.70 1.07 -5.29
CA LYS A 259 -6.30 1.81 -6.50
C LYS A 259 -6.04 3.28 -6.18
N THR A 260 -4.93 3.81 -6.70
CA THR A 260 -4.70 5.26 -6.81
C THR A 260 -5.27 5.73 -8.14
N ILE A 261 -6.09 6.79 -8.09
CA ILE A 261 -6.83 7.30 -9.23
C ILE A 261 -6.01 8.44 -9.83
N THR A 262 -5.75 8.43 -11.13
CA THR A 262 -4.88 9.40 -11.79
C THR A 262 -5.50 9.99 -13.06
N ALA A 263 -5.05 11.18 -13.43
CA ALA A 263 -5.39 11.82 -14.69
C ALA A 263 -4.18 12.61 -15.24
N ASN A 264 -4.01 12.58 -16.56
CA ASN A 264 -2.95 13.32 -17.27
C ASN A 264 -3.53 14.53 -17.99
N PHE A 265 -2.93 15.71 -17.82
CA PHE A 265 -3.32 16.92 -18.53
C PHE A 265 -2.52 17.13 -19.82
N SER A 266 -3.08 17.87 -20.78
CA SER A 266 -2.40 18.26 -22.03
C SER A 266 -1.32 19.31 -21.85
N VAL A 267 -1.33 20.03 -20.72
CA VAL A 267 -0.35 21.08 -20.36
C VAL A 267 -0.05 20.99 -18.86
N VAL A 268 1.02 21.67 -18.43
CA VAL A 268 1.36 21.79 -17.01
C VAL A 268 0.32 22.66 -16.29
N MET A 269 -0.10 22.20 -15.11
CA MET A 269 -1.10 22.82 -14.24
C MET A 269 -0.45 23.63 -13.13
N ASP A 270 -1.16 24.64 -12.62
CA ASP A 270 -0.76 25.36 -11.41
C ASP A 270 -1.00 24.45 -10.19
N PRO A 271 0.07 23.98 -9.49
CA PRO A 271 -0.06 23.07 -8.37
C PRO A 271 -0.91 23.62 -7.22
N LEU A 272 -1.02 24.94 -7.06
CA LEU A 272 -1.85 25.55 -6.01
C LEU A 272 -3.35 25.37 -6.27
N THR A 273 -3.73 25.15 -7.53
CA THR A 273 -5.12 24.96 -7.94
C THR A 273 -5.54 23.49 -8.02
N ILE A 274 -4.61 22.56 -7.85
CA ILE A 274 -4.85 21.11 -7.87
C ILE A 274 -4.82 20.56 -6.44
N ASN A 275 -5.99 20.42 -5.83
CA ASN A 275 -6.12 20.01 -4.43
C ASN A 275 -7.43 19.23 -4.20
N ALA A 276 -7.73 18.90 -2.94
CA ALA A 276 -8.89 18.09 -2.56
C ALA A 276 -10.27 18.72 -2.88
N THR A 277 -10.32 20.00 -3.23
CA THR A 277 -11.56 20.66 -3.69
C THR A 277 -11.71 20.64 -5.22
N THR A 278 -10.62 20.51 -5.95
CA THR A 278 -10.61 20.51 -7.43
C THR A 278 -10.41 19.13 -8.04
N PHE A 279 -9.93 18.13 -7.28
CA PHE A 279 -9.97 16.73 -7.65
C PHE A 279 -10.66 15.92 -6.54
N THR A 280 -11.88 15.45 -6.83
CA THR A 280 -12.74 14.77 -5.87
C THR A 280 -13.08 13.36 -6.33
N LEU A 281 -13.35 12.47 -5.35
CA LEU A 281 -13.85 11.12 -5.58
C LEU A 281 -15.13 10.92 -4.75
N LYS A 282 -16.19 10.41 -5.36
CA LYS A 282 -17.49 10.14 -4.71
C LYS A 282 -17.98 8.73 -4.96
N GLN A 283 -18.76 8.21 -4.00
CA GLN A 283 -19.58 7.02 -4.15
C GLN A 283 -21.05 7.43 -3.97
N GLY A 284 -21.76 7.59 -5.08
CA GLY A 284 -23.06 8.27 -5.06
C GLY A 284 -22.92 9.71 -4.55
N THR A 285 -23.61 10.05 -3.47
CA THR A 285 -23.52 11.39 -2.84
C THR A 285 -22.40 11.51 -1.81
N THR A 286 -21.81 10.38 -1.38
CA THR A 286 -20.79 10.33 -0.34
C THR A 286 -19.41 10.71 -0.90
N THR A 287 -18.76 11.70 -0.30
CA THR A 287 -17.37 12.06 -0.63
C THR A 287 -16.40 11.07 0.00
N ILE A 288 -15.44 10.58 -0.80
CA ILE A 288 -14.35 9.73 -0.36
C ILE A 288 -13.15 10.61 -0.04
N LEU A 289 -12.56 10.43 1.14
CA LEU A 289 -11.37 11.17 1.56
C LEU A 289 -10.11 10.54 0.95
N GLY A 290 -9.15 11.39 0.59
CA GLY A 290 -7.87 10.97 0.04
C GLY A 290 -6.90 12.13 -0.11
N ALA A 291 -5.64 11.79 -0.39
CA ALA A 291 -4.58 12.76 -0.65
C ALA A 291 -4.47 13.03 -2.15
N VAL A 292 -4.39 14.32 -2.51
CA VAL A 292 -4.12 14.77 -3.89
C VAL A 292 -2.65 15.14 -4.01
N THR A 293 -1.99 14.63 -5.05
CA THR A 293 -0.61 14.96 -5.40
C THR A 293 -0.52 15.28 -6.89
N TYR A 294 0.42 16.14 -7.28
CA TYR A 294 0.59 16.57 -8.66
C TYR A 294 2.07 16.59 -9.03
N THR A 295 2.44 15.91 -10.12
CA THR A 295 3.83 15.86 -10.61
C THR A 295 3.85 15.84 -12.14
N GLY A 296 4.67 16.69 -12.76
CA GLY A 296 4.74 16.80 -14.22
C GLY A 296 3.41 17.30 -14.79
N THR A 297 2.70 16.45 -15.54
CA THR A 297 1.33 16.72 -16.04
C THR A 297 0.28 15.80 -15.41
N THR A 298 0.66 15.00 -14.40
CA THR A 298 -0.19 13.97 -13.81
C THR A 298 -0.66 14.38 -12.42
N VAL A 299 -1.98 14.33 -12.20
CA VAL A 299 -2.56 14.41 -10.86
C VAL A 299 -2.93 13.01 -10.37
N SER A 300 -2.70 12.74 -9.09
CA SER A 300 -3.05 11.48 -8.42
C SER A 300 -3.87 11.75 -7.16
N PHE A 301 -4.96 10.99 -7.00
CA PHE A 301 -5.79 10.91 -5.80
C PHE A 301 -5.61 9.53 -5.17
N LYS A 302 -5.06 9.49 -3.95
CA LYS A 302 -4.91 8.26 -3.16
C LYS A 302 -5.97 8.24 -2.05
N PRO A 303 -6.98 7.36 -2.12
CA PRO A 303 -7.96 7.21 -1.05
C PRO A 303 -7.29 6.91 0.30
N THR A 304 -7.80 7.50 1.38
CA THR A 304 -7.26 7.26 2.75
C THR A 304 -7.54 5.82 3.20
N ASN A 305 -8.74 5.31 2.87
CA ASN A 305 -9.16 3.95 3.15
C ASN A 305 -9.33 3.19 1.83
N ALA A 306 -9.22 1.86 1.88
CA ALA A 306 -9.57 1.01 0.74
C ALA A 306 -11.02 1.27 0.30
N LEU A 307 -11.23 1.28 -1.01
CA LEU A 307 -12.55 1.41 -1.62
C LEU A 307 -13.39 0.15 -1.33
N LEU A 308 -14.71 0.32 -1.29
CA LEU A 308 -15.67 -0.76 -1.09
C LEU A 308 -15.78 -1.59 -2.36
N GLU A 309 -15.96 -2.91 -2.22
CA GLU A 309 -16.11 -3.84 -3.34
C GLU A 309 -17.42 -3.66 -4.11
N GLY A 310 -17.38 -3.94 -5.42
CA GLY A 310 -18.54 -3.88 -6.32
C GLY A 310 -19.28 -2.53 -6.36
N LYS A 311 -18.64 -1.44 -5.92
CA LYS A 311 -19.23 -0.11 -5.92
C LYS A 311 -18.73 0.70 -7.10
N MET A 312 -19.63 1.53 -7.63
CA MET A 312 -19.29 2.55 -8.61
C MET A 312 -18.78 3.80 -7.88
N TYR A 313 -17.66 4.32 -8.37
CA TYR A 313 -17.05 5.55 -7.92
C TYR A 313 -16.99 6.55 -9.08
N THR A 314 -17.22 7.82 -8.77
CA THR A 314 -17.18 8.95 -9.69
C THR A 314 -16.04 9.87 -9.29
N ALA A 315 -15.09 10.05 -10.19
CA ALA A 315 -14.00 11.00 -10.03
C ALA A 315 -14.30 12.27 -10.85
N THR A 316 -14.01 13.43 -10.26
CA THR A 316 -14.26 14.73 -10.88
C THR A 316 -13.06 15.64 -10.72
N ILE A 317 -12.56 16.20 -11.83
CA ILE A 317 -11.65 17.34 -11.81
C ILE A 317 -12.44 18.58 -12.23
N THR A 318 -12.52 19.58 -11.36
CA THR A 318 -13.41 20.74 -11.58
C THR A 318 -12.74 21.84 -12.38
N ILE A 319 -13.53 22.79 -12.90
CA ILE A 319 -13.04 24.04 -13.52
C ILE A 319 -12.21 24.92 -12.57
N GLY A 320 -12.12 24.58 -11.28
CA GLY A 320 -11.19 25.23 -10.35
C GLY A 320 -9.72 24.89 -10.64
N ALA A 321 -9.45 23.76 -11.32
CA ALA A 321 -8.12 23.36 -11.76
C ALA A 321 -7.67 24.20 -12.96
N LYS A 322 -6.55 24.92 -12.81
CA LYS A 322 -6.04 25.87 -13.81
C LYS A 322 -4.65 25.49 -14.30
N ASN A 323 -4.37 25.81 -15.56
CA ASN A 323 -3.01 25.73 -16.08
C ASN A 323 -2.10 26.79 -15.44
N VAL A 324 -0.79 26.68 -15.68
CA VAL A 324 0.19 27.70 -15.25
C VAL A 324 0.03 29.05 -15.95
N ALA A 325 -0.99 29.28 -16.79
CA ALA A 325 -1.37 30.60 -17.29
C ALA A 325 -2.67 31.10 -16.66
N GLY A 326 -3.21 30.41 -15.64
CA GLY A 326 -4.46 30.75 -14.96
C GLY A 326 -5.74 30.37 -15.71
N VAL A 327 -5.63 29.63 -16.82
CA VAL A 327 -6.79 29.19 -17.62
C VAL A 327 -7.36 27.89 -17.06
N PRO A 328 -8.66 27.84 -16.72
CA PRO A 328 -9.31 26.65 -16.17
C PRO A 328 -9.59 25.59 -17.24
N LEU A 329 -9.89 24.36 -16.80
CA LEU A 329 -10.60 23.40 -17.65
C LEU A 329 -11.87 24.05 -18.23
N ALA A 330 -12.21 23.70 -19.47
CA ALA A 330 -13.41 24.23 -20.12
C ALA A 330 -14.72 23.78 -19.43
N ASN A 331 -14.73 22.56 -18.90
CA ASN A 331 -15.81 21.96 -18.12
C ASN A 331 -15.21 21.05 -17.05
N ASP A 332 -16.00 20.70 -16.04
CA ASP A 332 -15.65 19.63 -15.11
C ASP A 332 -15.41 18.33 -15.89
N TYR A 333 -14.29 17.67 -15.64
CA TYR A 333 -13.98 16.38 -16.22
C TYR A 333 -14.43 15.27 -15.28
N VAL A 334 -15.42 14.49 -15.69
CA VAL A 334 -16.08 13.46 -14.86
C VAL A 334 -15.89 12.08 -15.49
N TRP A 335 -15.48 11.10 -14.70
CA TRP A 335 -15.42 9.70 -15.13
C TRP A 335 -15.78 8.74 -14.00
N ASN A 336 -16.25 7.57 -14.38
CA ASN A 336 -16.68 6.52 -13.45
C ASN A 336 -15.81 5.28 -13.55
N PHE A 337 -15.74 4.50 -12.48
CA PHE A 337 -15.21 3.13 -12.49
C PHE A 337 -15.88 2.27 -11.43
N THR A 338 -15.84 0.95 -11.59
CA THR A 338 -16.41 -0.02 -10.65
C THR A 338 -15.29 -0.87 -10.05
N THR A 339 -15.24 -0.92 -8.73
CA THR A 339 -14.28 -1.76 -8.01
C THR A 339 -14.54 -3.23 -8.25
N LEU A 340 -13.49 -4.04 -8.14
CA LEU A 340 -13.62 -5.48 -8.18
C LEU A 340 -14.64 -5.93 -7.14
N VAL A 341 -15.38 -6.96 -7.53
CA VAL A 341 -15.95 -7.88 -6.58
C VAL A 341 -14.91 -8.96 -6.41
N THR A 342 -14.46 -9.19 -5.18
CA THR A 342 -13.74 -10.42 -4.88
C THR A 342 -14.76 -11.54 -5.12
N PRO A 343 -14.55 -12.45 -6.08
CA PRO A 343 -15.42 -13.61 -6.16
C PRO A 343 -15.26 -14.32 -4.81
N VAL A 344 -16.34 -14.40 -4.04
CA VAL A 344 -16.40 -15.37 -2.97
C VAL A 344 -16.03 -16.69 -3.62
N THR A 345 -14.84 -17.24 -3.33
CA THR A 345 -14.62 -18.67 -3.55
C THR A 345 -15.83 -19.35 -2.94
N PRO A 346 -16.62 -20.12 -3.71
CA PRO A 346 -17.79 -20.76 -3.16
C PRO A 346 -17.30 -21.53 -1.95
N VAL A 347 -17.68 -21.08 -0.75
CA VAL A 347 -17.50 -21.89 0.45
C VAL A 347 -18.31 -23.14 0.14
N ILE A 348 -17.62 -24.22 -0.22
CA ILE A 348 -18.22 -25.54 -0.26
C ILE A 348 -18.71 -25.74 1.17
N PRO A 349 -20.03 -25.92 1.39
CA PRO A 349 -20.52 -26.24 2.72
C PRO A 349 -19.72 -27.43 3.23
N SER A 350 -18.97 -27.23 4.31
CA SER A 350 -18.14 -28.30 4.84
C SER A 350 -19.06 -29.40 5.38
N THR A 351 -18.97 -30.59 4.80
CA THR A 351 -19.55 -31.81 5.40
C THR A 351 -18.65 -32.39 6.48
N SER A 352 -17.52 -31.74 6.82
CA SER A 352 -16.50 -32.25 7.76
C SER A 352 -17.06 -32.70 9.11
N ASN A 353 -18.15 -32.06 9.56
CA ASN A 353 -18.80 -32.36 10.84
C ASN A 353 -20.04 -33.26 10.68
N LEU A 354 -20.46 -33.57 9.45
CA LEU A 354 -21.60 -34.45 9.13
C LEU A 354 -21.09 -35.84 8.71
N PHE A 355 -20.79 -36.66 9.73
CA PHE A 355 -20.25 -38.02 9.58
C PHE A 355 -21.32 -39.12 9.38
N PHE A 356 -22.60 -38.76 9.44
CA PHE A 356 -23.71 -39.68 9.21
C PHE A 356 -23.97 -39.88 7.72
N GLY A 357 -24.03 -41.15 7.29
CA GLY A 357 -24.61 -41.54 6.01
C GLY A 357 -26.14 -41.47 6.04
N ILE A 358 -26.74 -41.76 7.20
CA ILE A 358 -28.17 -41.67 7.44
C ILE A 358 -28.45 -40.95 8.75
N PHE A 359 -29.44 -40.07 8.76
CA PHE A 359 -29.96 -39.52 10.00
C PHE A 359 -31.49 -39.48 10.01
N GLY A 360 -32.12 -40.12 11.00
CA GLY A 360 -33.57 -40.36 11.09
C GLY A 360 -34.34 -39.44 12.02
N GLY A 361 -33.93 -38.16 12.14
CA GLY A 361 -34.59 -37.18 12.99
C GLY A 361 -34.90 -37.70 14.39
N ASN A 362 -36.11 -37.40 14.90
CA ASN A 362 -36.64 -37.90 16.17
C ASN A 362 -37.58 -39.11 16.02
N ALA A 363 -37.81 -39.59 14.79
CA ALA A 363 -38.72 -40.70 14.49
C ALA A 363 -38.01 -42.04 14.21
N GLY A 364 -36.67 -42.03 14.13
CA GLY A 364 -35.86 -43.24 14.01
C GLY A 364 -35.52 -43.64 12.57
N ILE A 365 -34.99 -44.86 12.42
CA ILE A 365 -34.51 -45.39 11.14
C ILE A 365 -35.00 -46.83 10.99
N THR A 366 -35.59 -47.15 9.85
CA THR A 366 -36.13 -48.49 9.59
C THR A 366 -35.51 -49.10 8.35
N ASN A 367 -34.93 -50.29 8.49
CA ASN A 367 -34.56 -51.17 7.39
C ASN A 367 -35.43 -52.43 7.37
N GLN A 368 -35.94 -52.76 6.18
CA GLN A 368 -36.74 -53.97 5.96
C GLN A 368 -36.09 -54.95 4.96
N GLY A 369 -34.81 -54.75 4.62
CA GLY A 369 -34.08 -55.61 3.68
C GLY A 369 -32.86 -56.31 4.28
N LEU A 370 -32.40 -57.38 3.65
CA LEU A 370 -31.21 -58.16 4.03
C LEU A 370 -29.92 -57.63 3.36
N ASN A 371 -30.07 -56.93 2.24
CA ASN A 371 -28.95 -56.46 1.42
C ASN A 371 -28.56 -55.00 1.71
N THR A 372 -29.13 -54.39 2.75
CA THR A 372 -28.81 -53.01 3.12
C THR A 372 -27.38 -52.91 3.67
N ARG A 373 -26.59 -51.97 3.16
CA ARG A 373 -25.19 -51.76 3.56
C ARG A 373 -24.89 -50.27 3.67
N ILE A 374 -24.39 -49.84 4.82
CA ILE A 374 -23.93 -48.47 5.04
C ILE A 374 -22.41 -48.51 5.10
N ASN A 375 -21.79 -48.14 3.98
CA ASN A 375 -20.36 -48.20 3.78
C ASN A 375 -19.73 -46.86 4.14
N ASN A 376 -18.66 -46.93 4.95
CA ASN A 376 -17.81 -45.80 5.33
C ASN A 376 -18.54 -44.66 6.07
N GLY A 377 -19.66 -44.96 6.75
CA GLY A 377 -20.34 -43.95 7.54
C GLY A 377 -21.28 -44.50 8.61
N ALA A 378 -21.61 -43.62 9.54
CA ALA A 378 -22.48 -43.91 10.67
C ALA A 378 -23.96 -43.74 10.31
N ILE A 379 -24.85 -44.26 11.15
CA ILE A 379 -26.27 -43.86 11.16
C ILE A 379 -26.66 -43.28 12.53
N GLY A 380 -27.59 -42.33 12.55
CA GLY A 380 -27.97 -41.65 13.79
C GLY A 380 -29.42 -41.20 13.88
N THR A 381 -29.92 -41.09 15.11
CA THR A 381 -31.23 -40.49 15.41
C THR A 381 -31.22 -39.90 16.81
N THR A 382 -31.98 -38.83 17.03
CA THR A 382 -32.23 -38.32 18.40
C THR A 382 -33.29 -39.13 19.14
N ALA A 383 -33.92 -40.11 18.48
CA ALA A 383 -34.88 -41.02 19.06
C ALA A 383 -34.24 -42.10 19.94
N ALA A 384 -35.06 -42.84 20.67
CA ALA A 384 -34.64 -44.04 21.39
C ALA A 384 -34.14 -45.12 20.42
N SER A 385 -33.17 -45.93 20.86
CA SER A 385 -32.62 -47.05 20.09
C SER A 385 -33.67 -48.06 19.60
N THR A 386 -34.81 -48.17 20.29
CA THR A 386 -35.94 -49.03 19.90
C THR A 386 -36.61 -48.59 18.59
N LEU A 387 -36.37 -47.34 18.15
CA LEU A 387 -36.83 -46.81 16.87
C LEU A 387 -35.78 -46.94 15.76
N VAL A 388 -34.63 -47.58 16.05
CA VAL A 388 -33.73 -48.10 15.02
C VAL A 388 -34.06 -49.58 14.82
N THR A 389 -34.44 -49.96 13.60
CA THR A 389 -34.91 -51.32 13.32
C THR A 389 -34.26 -51.92 12.08
N GLY A 390 -33.94 -53.22 12.14
CA GLY A 390 -33.35 -53.99 11.05
C GLY A 390 -31.88 -53.71 10.80
N PHE A 391 -31.09 -53.28 11.80
CA PHE A 391 -29.66 -52.99 11.61
C PHE A 391 -28.75 -53.72 12.62
N THR A 392 -27.52 -54.01 12.19
CA THR A 392 -26.41 -54.45 13.04
C THR A 392 -25.26 -53.46 12.89
N ASP A 393 -24.79 -52.93 14.02
CA ASP A 393 -23.55 -52.19 14.12
C ASP A 393 -22.37 -53.17 14.09
N ILE A 394 -21.60 -53.15 13.01
CA ILE A 394 -20.44 -54.02 12.84
C ILE A 394 -19.12 -53.33 13.25
N MET A 395 -19.18 -52.07 13.69
CA MET A 395 -18.05 -51.34 14.27
C MET A 395 -17.92 -51.64 15.77
N ALA A 396 -19.03 -51.95 16.45
CA ALA A 396 -19.05 -52.28 17.86
C ALA A 396 -18.43 -53.66 18.15
N THR A 397 -17.83 -53.82 19.35
CA THR A 397 -17.29 -55.09 19.83
C THR A 397 -17.84 -55.41 21.23
N PRO A 398 -18.73 -56.40 21.39
CA PRO A 398 -19.37 -57.21 20.33
C PRO A 398 -20.31 -56.37 19.45
N PHE A 399 -20.73 -56.93 18.31
CA PHE A 399 -21.72 -56.28 17.44
C PHE A 399 -22.99 -55.93 18.20
N GLU A 400 -23.54 -54.75 17.93
CA GLU A 400 -24.78 -54.29 18.54
C GLU A 400 -25.94 -54.44 17.55
N VAL A 401 -27.02 -55.06 18.01
CA VAL A 401 -28.16 -55.45 17.16
C VAL A 401 -29.37 -54.58 17.49
N TYR A 402 -30.01 -54.02 16.46
CA TYR A 402 -31.15 -53.12 16.57
C TYR A 402 -32.35 -53.73 15.83
N THR A 403 -33.16 -54.51 16.56
CA THR A 403 -34.42 -55.13 16.08
C THR A 403 -34.27 -55.84 14.72
N VAL A 404 -33.34 -56.80 14.64
CA VAL A 404 -33.04 -57.62 13.46
C VAL A 404 -33.91 -58.89 13.46
N THR A 405 -34.38 -59.28 12.28
CA THR A 405 -35.17 -60.49 12.02
C THR A 405 -34.55 -61.30 10.88
N PRO A 406 -35.02 -62.52 10.59
CA PRO A 406 -34.58 -63.27 9.40
C PRO A 406 -34.85 -62.56 8.06
N LEU A 407 -35.67 -61.52 8.04
CA LEU A 407 -36.05 -60.78 6.84
C LEU A 407 -35.41 -59.39 6.74
N ASN A 408 -34.70 -58.92 7.77
CA ASN A 408 -34.01 -57.64 7.73
C ASN A 408 -32.69 -57.64 8.52
N ASN A 409 -31.60 -57.26 7.87
CA ASN A 409 -30.33 -57.02 8.56
C ASN A 409 -29.42 -56.12 7.71
N GLY A 410 -29.47 -54.82 7.98
CA GLY A 410 -28.58 -53.84 7.39
C GLY A 410 -27.29 -53.76 8.18
N LEU A 411 -26.14 -53.81 7.50
CA LEU A 411 -24.83 -53.70 8.17
C LEU A 411 -24.33 -52.26 8.12
N VAL A 412 -23.89 -51.74 9.28
CA VAL A 412 -23.41 -50.36 9.42
C VAL A 412 -21.94 -50.36 9.82
N SER A 413 -21.06 -49.86 8.95
CA SER A 413 -19.61 -49.90 9.19
C SER A 413 -19.07 -48.73 10.03
N GLY A 414 -19.85 -47.67 10.25
CA GLY A 414 -19.42 -46.46 10.96
C GLY A 414 -20.10 -46.21 12.31
N GLY A 415 -20.85 -47.19 12.82
CA GLY A 415 -21.52 -47.10 14.12
C GLY A 415 -22.99 -46.66 14.06
N ILE A 416 -23.76 -47.04 15.09
CA ILE A 416 -25.17 -46.68 15.28
C ILE A 416 -25.33 -45.81 16.53
N PHE A 417 -25.87 -44.60 16.34
CA PHE A 417 -25.97 -43.58 17.39
C PHE A 417 -27.43 -43.23 17.69
N ALA A 418 -27.93 -43.68 18.84
CA ALA A 418 -29.29 -43.44 19.30
C ALA A 418 -29.34 -43.31 20.83
N ALA A 419 -30.44 -42.76 21.34
CA ALA A 419 -30.66 -42.66 22.78
C ALA A 419 -30.96 -44.01 23.42
N ALA A 420 -30.90 -44.04 24.76
CA ALA A 420 -31.26 -45.21 25.56
C ALA A 420 -32.66 -45.75 25.18
N PRO A 421 -32.95 -47.04 25.41
CA PRO A 421 -32.16 -48.04 26.14
C PRO A 421 -31.00 -48.65 25.32
N ALA A 422 -30.25 -49.60 25.89
CA ALA A 422 -29.22 -50.35 25.17
C ALA A 422 -29.79 -51.01 23.89
N PRO A 423 -29.04 -51.02 22.76
CA PRO A 423 -27.61 -50.66 22.65
C PRO A 423 -27.33 -49.14 22.56
N GLY A 424 -28.36 -48.30 22.54
CA GLY A 424 -28.23 -46.85 22.70
C GLY A 424 -27.85 -46.44 24.13
N ASN A 425 -27.33 -45.23 24.28
CA ASN A 425 -26.94 -44.66 25.57
C ASN A 425 -26.79 -43.14 25.47
N ALA A 426 -26.50 -42.47 26.59
CA ALA A 426 -26.38 -41.02 26.64
C ALA A 426 -25.26 -40.45 25.75
N LEU A 427 -24.11 -41.13 25.66
CA LEU A 427 -23.00 -40.69 24.80
C LEU A 427 -23.37 -40.79 23.32
N LYS A 428 -24.03 -41.88 22.92
CA LYS A 428 -24.55 -42.06 21.57
C LYS A 428 -25.64 -41.03 21.24
N ALA A 429 -26.51 -40.69 22.18
CA ALA A 429 -27.48 -39.61 22.02
C ALA A 429 -26.80 -38.25 21.80
N GLN A 430 -25.73 -37.95 22.56
CA GLN A 430 -24.98 -36.70 22.39
C GLN A 430 -24.34 -36.64 20.99
N LYS A 431 -23.71 -37.71 20.52
CA LYS A 431 -23.15 -37.80 19.17
C LYS A 431 -24.22 -37.68 18.07
N ALA A 432 -25.40 -38.25 18.28
CA ALA A 432 -26.53 -38.06 17.38
C ALA A 432 -26.99 -36.60 17.34
N LEU A 433 -27.04 -35.92 18.48
CA LEU A 433 -27.38 -34.49 18.55
C LEU A 433 -26.34 -33.62 17.83
N GLU A 434 -25.04 -33.91 18.00
CA GLU A 434 -23.97 -33.22 17.27
C GLU A 434 -24.16 -33.32 15.75
N GLY A 435 -24.44 -34.52 15.23
CA GLY A 435 -24.68 -34.69 13.80
C GLY A 435 -26.01 -34.10 13.31
N LEU A 436 -27.06 -34.05 14.14
CA LEU A 436 -28.28 -33.31 13.81
C LEU A 436 -28.01 -31.81 13.65
N ASN A 437 -27.21 -31.23 14.55
CA ASN A 437 -26.83 -29.83 14.46
C ASN A 437 -25.99 -29.58 13.20
N ALA A 438 -25.01 -30.43 12.89
CA ALA A 438 -24.25 -30.35 11.64
C ALA A 438 -25.14 -30.48 10.39
N ALA A 439 -26.17 -31.34 10.44
CA ALA A 439 -27.14 -31.48 9.35
C ALA A 439 -28.01 -30.22 9.18
N ARG A 440 -28.43 -29.58 10.27
CA ARG A 440 -29.17 -28.30 10.24
C ARG A 440 -28.32 -27.17 9.70
N ASP A 441 -27.05 -27.09 10.12
CA ASP A 441 -26.10 -26.10 9.60
C ASP A 441 -25.92 -26.27 8.09
N LEU A 442 -25.75 -27.52 7.63
CA LEU A 442 -25.68 -27.82 6.20
C LEU A 442 -26.96 -27.42 5.48
N PHE A 443 -28.14 -27.83 5.97
CA PHE A 443 -29.45 -27.50 5.39
C PHE A 443 -29.64 -25.99 5.22
N ASN A 444 -29.32 -25.21 6.26
CA ASN A 444 -29.40 -23.75 6.22
C ASN A 444 -28.41 -23.18 5.21
N SER A 445 -27.16 -23.66 5.19
CA SER A 445 -26.11 -23.15 4.28
C SER A 445 -26.38 -23.38 2.80
N ILE A 446 -27.18 -24.40 2.45
CA ILE A 446 -27.59 -24.72 1.07
C ILE A 446 -28.99 -24.21 0.72
N SER A 447 -29.67 -23.55 1.67
CA SER A 447 -31.03 -23.06 1.51
C SER A 447 -31.15 -21.99 0.42
N PRO A 448 -32.36 -21.75 -0.11
CA PRO A 448 -32.61 -20.63 -1.02
C PRO A 448 -32.22 -19.25 -0.47
N ALA A 449 -32.21 -19.08 0.86
CA ALA A 449 -31.81 -17.85 1.51
C ALA A 449 -30.27 -17.66 1.47
N SER A 450 -29.52 -18.73 1.71
CA SER A 450 -28.05 -18.71 1.73
C SER A 450 -27.41 -18.87 0.34
N LYS A 451 -28.13 -19.47 -0.61
CA LYS A 451 -27.74 -19.61 -2.02
C LYS A 451 -28.89 -19.11 -2.92
N PRO A 452 -29.09 -17.79 -3.05
CA PRO A 452 -30.16 -17.23 -3.89
C PRO A 452 -29.83 -17.32 -5.39
N GLY A 453 -30.82 -17.06 -6.25
CA GLY A 453 -30.63 -16.94 -7.70
C GLY A 453 -30.66 -18.26 -8.48
N GLY A 454 -31.19 -19.34 -7.90
CA GLY A 454 -31.30 -20.63 -8.58
C GLY A 454 -32.27 -20.61 -9.77
N SER A 455 -31.89 -21.26 -10.87
CA SER A 455 -32.74 -21.41 -12.07
C SER A 455 -33.65 -22.65 -11.98
N ASP A 456 -34.87 -22.58 -12.52
CA ASP A 456 -35.78 -23.73 -12.60
C ASP A 456 -35.63 -24.47 -13.93
N GLN A 457 -34.66 -25.38 -14.00
CA GLN A 457 -34.45 -26.21 -15.19
C GLN A 457 -35.51 -27.33 -15.25
N GLY A 458 -36.11 -27.51 -16.43
CA GLY A 458 -37.11 -28.55 -16.66
C GLY A 458 -38.42 -28.38 -15.89
N SER A 459 -38.66 -27.20 -15.33
CA SER A 459 -39.90 -26.86 -14.61
C SER A 459 -40.26 -27.87 -13.50
N GLY A 460 -39.26 -28.26 -12.71
CA GLY A 460 -39.39 -29.28 -11.66
C GLY A 460 -39.21 -30.73 -12.12
N GLU A 461 -39.02 -31.03 -13.40
CA GLU A 461 -38.62 -32.35 -13.89
C GLU A 461 -37.18 -32.30 -14.43
N LEU A 462 -36.26 -32.97 -13.70
CA LEU A 462 -34.83 -32.98 -13.99
C LEU A 462 -34.39 -34.22 -14.79
N GLY A 463 -35.27 -35.21 -14.98
CA GLY A 463 -34.96 -36.40 -15.75
C GLY A 463 -34.66 -36.07 -17.22
N ALA A 464 -33.71 -36.81 -17.80
CA ALA A 464 -33.19 -36.62 -19.16
C ALA A 464 -32.42 -35.29 -19.38
N LEU A 465 -32.18 -34.49 -18.34
CA LEU A 465 -31.35 -33.29 -18.45
C LEU A 465 -29.86 -33.59 -18.26
N THR A 466 -29.02 -32.74 -18.85
CA THR A 466 -27.60 -32.62 -18.51
C THR A 466 -27.37 -31.22 -17.95
N LEU A 467 -26.91 -31.12 -16.70
CA LEU A 467 -26.80 -29.86 -15.97
C LEU A 467 -25.33 -29.56 -15.63
N ALA A 468 -24.89 -28.37 -16.00
CA ALA A 468 -23.62 -27.78 -15.57
C ALA A 468 -23.63 -27.46 -14.05
N PRO A 469 -22.49 -27.11 -13.43
CA PRO A 469 -22.46 -26.75 -12.01
C PRO A 469 -23.27 -25.47 -11.74
N GLY A 470 -24.02 -25.43 -10.63
CA GLY A 470 -24.85 -24.26 -10.33
C GLY A 470 -25.85 -24.44 -9.20
N VAL A 471 -26.65 -23.39 -8.99
CA VAL A 471 -27.80 -23.39 -8.08
C VAL A 471 -29.07 -23.53 -8.90
N TYR A 472 -29.93 -24.47 -8.49
CA TYR A 472 -31.18 -24.82 -9.13
C TYR A 472 -32.30 -24.73 -8.10
N LYS A 473 -33.37 -24.01 -8.43
CA LYS A 473 -34.51 -23.84 -7.54
C LYS A 473 -35.79 -24.17 -8.29
N SER A 474 -36.57 -25.11 -7.75
CA SER A 474 -37.84 -25.51 -8.35
C SER A 474 -38.89 -24.42 -8.12
N ALA A 475 -39.50 -23.91 -9.19
CA ALA A 475 -40.58 -22.92 -9.08
C ALA A 475 -41.88 -23.57 -8.56
N SER A 476 -42.12 -24.84 -8.92
CA SER A 476 -43.26 -25.62 -8.39
C SER A 476 -43.06 -26.07 -6.94
N GLY A 477 -41.86 -25.87 -6.39
CA GLY A 477 -41.47 -26.33 -5.08
C GLY A 477 -41.21 -27.84 -4.99
N THR A 478 -41.18 -28.56 -6.12
CA THR A 478 -40.90 -30.01 -6.17
C THR A 478 -39.91 -30.34 -7.27
N TYR A 479 -39.04 -31.31 -7.04
CA TYR A 479 -38.22 -31.93 -8.08
C TYR A 479 -38.61 -33.38 -8.33
N LYS A 480 -38.63 -33.76 -9.60
CA LYS A 480 -38.85 -35.11 -10.10
C LYS A 480 -37.69 -35.50 -11.02
N ILE A 481 -37.27 -36.76 -10.94
CA ILE A 481 -36.39 -37.41 -11.92
C ILE A 481 -37.15 -38.66 -12.34
N THR A 482 -38.05 -38.52 -13.31
CA THR A 482 -38.96 -39.59 -13.74
C THR A 482 -38.90 -39.84 -15.25
N ASN A 483 -38.60 -38.82 -16.04
CA ASN A 483 -38.59 -38.89 -17.51
C ASN A 483 -37.28 -39.44 -18.11
N GLY A 484 -36.28 -39.75 -17.28
CA GLY A 484 -34.99 -40.29 -17.69
C GLY A 484 -33.94 -40.06 -16.62
N ASP A 485 -32.71 -40.52 -16.86
CA ASP A 485 -31.60 -40.26 -15.95
C ASP A 485 -31.21 -38.77 -15.99
N LEU A 486 -30.79 -38.22 -14.86
CA LEU A 486 -30.20 -36.89 -14.77
C LEU A 486 -28.68 -37.02 -14.91
N THR A 487 -28.04 -36.18 -15.72
CA THR A 487 -26.58 -36.12 -15.84
C THR A 487 -26.06 -34.79 -15.28
N LEU A 488 -25.04 -34.85 -14.42
CA LEU A 488 -24.36 -33.69 -13.86
C LEU A 488 -22.95 -33.62 -14.46
N ASP A 489 -22.67 -32.53 -15.17
CA ASP A 489 -21.44 -32.33 -15.93
C ASP A 489 -20.56 -31.28 -15.28
N ALA A 490 -19.43 -31.70 -14.72
CA ALA A 490 -18.46 -30.79 -14.10
C ALA A 490 -17.69 -29.91 -15.09
N GLN A 491 -17.75 -30.20 -16.39
CA GLN A 491 -17.02 -29.47 -17.44
C GLN A 491 -15.51 -29.36 -17.15
N GLY A 492 -14.93 -30.40 -16.56
CA GLY A 492 -13.52 -30.45 -16.17
C GLY A 492 -13.18 -29.82 -14.82
N ASN A 493 -14.15 -29.20 -14.12
CA ASN A 493 -13.96 -28.61 -12.80
C ASN A 493 -14.15 -29.65 -11.69
N ALA A 494 -13.05 -30.14 -11.11
CA ALA A 494 -13.05 -31.11 -10.01
C ALA A 494 -13.67 -30.59 -8.69
N ASN A 495 -13.91 -29.27 -8.59
CA ASN A 495 -14.56 -28.59 -7.47
C ASN A 495 -15.96 -28.07 -7.83
N ALA A 496 -16.52 -28.50 -8.97
CA ALA A 496 -17.88 -28.20 -9.38
C ALA A 496 -18.89 -28.57 -8.28
N THR A 497 -19.88 -27.70 -8.05
CA THR A 497 -20.94 -27.90 -7.06
C THR A 497 -22.32 -27.76 -7.69
N TRP A 498 -23.28 -28.54 -7.17
CA TRP A 498 -24.69 -28.47 -7.55
C TRP A 498 -25.53 -28.31 -6.30
N TYR A 499 -26.40 -27.30 -6.29
CA TYR A 499 -27.39 -27.09 -5.23
C TYR A 499 -28.78 -27.18 -5.82
N PHE A 500 -29.51 -28.25 -5.51
CA PHE A 500 -30.90 -28.43 -5.91
C PHE A 500 -31.81 -28.07 -4.73
N GLN A 501 -32.64 -27.06 -4.91
CA GLN A 501 -33.52 -26.51 -3.88
C GLN A 501 -34.98 -26.76 -4.22
N SER A 502 -35.59 -27.67 -3.45
CA SER A 502 -37.02 -27.98 -3.49
C SER A 502 -37.68 -27.54 -2.19
N ALA A 503 -38.73 -26.71 -2.27
CA ALA A 503 -39.46 -26.27 -1.09
C ALA A 503 -40.33 -27.37 -0.46
N SER A 504 -40.65 -28.42 -1.20
CA SER A 504 -41.54 -29.51 -0.79
C SER A 504 -40.87 -30.86 -0.98
N SER A 505 -40.84 -31.44 -2.18
CA SER A 505 -40.42 -32.84 -2.34
C SER A 505 -39.36 -33.08 -3.41
N LEU A 506 -38.64 -34.19 -3.26
CA LEU A 506 -37.76 -34.77 -4.27
C LEU A 506 -38.25 -36.20 -4.57
N THR A 507 -38.55 -36.50 -5.83
CA THR A 507 -38.93 -37.85 -6.27
C THR A 507 -37.95 -38.33 -7.33
N VAL A 508 -37.31 -39.47 -7.11
CA VAL A 508 -36.43 -40.12 -8.09
C VAL A 508 -37.01 -41.48 -8.46
N GLY A 509 -37.19 -41.72 -9.76
CA GLY A 509 -37.91 -42.90 -10.24
C GLY A 509 -39.42 -42.81 -10.07
N SER A 510 -40.10 -43.83 -10.55
CA SER A 510 -41.53 -44.05 -10.38
C SER A 510 -41.77 -45.47 -9.87
N PRO A 511 -42.99 -45.82 -9.44
CA PRO A 511 -43.32 -47.20 -9.08
C PRO A 511 -43.08 -48.23 -10.19
N ALA A 512 -42.99 -47.79 -11.47
CA ALA A 512 -42.79 -48.67 -12.61
C ALA A 512 -41.35 -48.63 -13.20
N ALA A 513 -40.52 -47.66 -12.80
CA ALA A 513 -39.20 -47.47 -13.39
C ALA A 513 -38.22 -46.77 -12.44
N VAL A 514 -37.01 -47.32 -12.34
CA VAL A 514 -35.89 -46.68 -11.61
C VAL A 514 -35.23 -45.59 -12.43
N ARG A 515 -34.58 -44.64 -11.75
CA ARG A 515 -33.77 -43.58 -12.37
C ARG A 515 -32.45 -43.40 -11.66
N SER A 516 -31.48 -42.85 -12.39
CA SER A 516 -30.16 -42.58 -11.87
C SER A 516 -29.74 -41.13 -12.07
N VAL A 517 -28.88 -40.66 -11.17
CA VAL A 517 -28.10 -39.43 -11.32
C VAL A 517 -26.67 -39.82 -11.70
N LYS A 518 -26.23 -39.39 -12.88
CA LYS A 518 -24.91 -39.70 -13.45
C LYS A 518 -23.97 -38.52 -13.24
N LEU A 519 -22.73 -38.81 -12.90
CA LEU A 519 -21.64 -37.82 -12.78
C LEU A 519 -20.68 -38.00 -13.95
N ILE A 520 -20.35 -36.92 -14.66
CA ILE A 520 -19.37 -36.93 -15.74
C ILE A 520 -18.34 -35.80 -15.58
N ASN A 521 -17.24 -35.91 -16.33
CA ASN A 521 -16.21 -34.87 -16.50
C ASN A 521 -15.62 -34.31 -15.18
N GLY A 522 -15.46 -35.17 -14.17
CA GLY A 522 -14.84 -34.82 -12.89
C GLY A 522 -15.82 -34.43 -11.78
N ALA A 523 -17.12 -34.56 -12.00
CA ALA A 523 -18.13 -34.31 -10.97
C ALA A 523 -18.00 -35.31 -9.81
N LYS A 524 -18.18 -34.83 -8.58
CA LYS A 524 -18.03 -35.61 -7.34
C LYS A 524 -19.33 -35.62 -6.55
N ALA A 525 -19.70 -36.79 -6.03
CA ALA A 525 -20.91 -36.97 -5.24
C ALA A 525 -20.97 -36.05 -4.00
N ASN A 526 -19.84 -35.83 -3.32
CA ASN A 526 -19.78 -34.97 -2.13
C ASN A 526 -20.12 -33.50 -2.43
N ASN A 527 -20.07 -33.08 -3.70
CA ASN A 527 -20.34 -31.69 -4.13
C ASN A 527 -21.76 -31.48 -4.68
N VAL A 528 -22.62 -32.50 -4.59
CA VAL A 528 -24.03 -32.43 -5.00
C VAL A 528 -24.90 -32.35 -3.74
N PHE A 529 -25.73 -31.33 -3.65
CA PHE A 529 -26.56 -31.06 -2.48
C PHE A 529 -28.03 -30.95 -2.86
N TRP A 530 -28.89 -31.64 -2.14
CA TRP A 530 -30.33 -31.61 -2.30
C TRP A 530 -30.98 -31.04 -1.03
N TYR A 531 -31.41 -29.79 -1.11
CA TYR A 531 -32.26 -29.15 -0.11
C TYR A 531 -33.72 -29.54 -0.40
N VAL A 532 -34.37 -30.20 0.56
CA VAL A 532 -35.75 -30.68 0.42
C VAL A 532 -36.59 -30.24 1.63
N GLY A 533 -37.50 -29.27 1.43
CA GLY A 533 -38.29 -28.69 2.53
C GLY A 533 -39.35 -29.63 3.14
N SER A 534 -39.54 -30.83 2.61
CA SER A 534 -40.39 -31.85 3.20
C SER A 534 -39.81 -33.24 2.99
N THR A 535 -40.21 -34.00 1.97
CA THR A 535 -39.88 -35.43 1.85
C THR A 535 -39.08 -35.75 0.58
N ALA A 536 -38.16 -36.70 0.70
CA ALA A 536 -37.45 -37.28 -0.45
C ALA A 536 -37.82 -38.76 -0.63
N VAL A 537 -38.23 -39.15 -1.84
CA VAL A 537 -38.54 -40.54 -2.20
C VAL A 537 -37.62 -40.96 -3.34
N ILE A 538 -36.75 -41.93 -3.08
CA ILE A 538 -35.68 -42.34 -3.98
C ILE A 538 -35.90 -43.78 -4.42
N ASN A 539 -36.13 -43.94 -5.73
CA ASN A 539 -36.33 -45.20 -6.44
C ASN A 539 -37.23 -46.15 -5.66
N TYR A 540 -38.49 -45.76 -5.48
CA TYR A 540 -39.49 -46.55 -4.76
C TYR A 540 -39.65 -47.97 -5.34
N ALA A 541 -39.46 -48.14 -6.66
CA ALA A 541 -39.45 -49.45 -7.33
C ALA A 541 -38.25 -50.36 -6.97
N GLY A 542 -37.22 -49.85 -6.29
CA GLY A 542 -35.99 -50.58 -5.96
C GLY A 542 -34.99 -50.61 -7.11
N GLY A 543 -33.72 -50.29 -6.84
CA GLY A 543 -32.64 -50.20 -7.83
C GLY A 543 -32.28 -48.76 -8.21
N GLY A 544 -31.45 -48.60 -9.24
CA GLY A 544 -30.95 -47.30 -9.71
C GLY A 544 -29.91 -46.65 -8.78
N VAL A 545 -29.29 -45.55 -9.25
CA VAL A 545 -28.19 -44.88 -8.54
C VAL A 545 -28.51 -43.42 -8.26
N MET A 546 -28.66 -43.06 -6.99
CA MET A 546 -28.77 -41.68 -6.52
C MET A 546 -27.41 -41.13 -6.11
N VAL A 547 -27.21 -39.82 -6.27
CA VAL A 547 -25.96 -39.14 -5.98
C VAL A 547 -26.23 -37.87 -5.18
N GLY A 548 -25.41 -37.63 -4.16
CA GLY A 548 -25.36 -36.37 -3.43
C GLY A 548 -25.88 -36.45 -2.00
N ASN A 549 -25.75 -35.33 -1.30
CA ASN A 549 -26.17 -35.16 0.08
C ASN A 549 -27.64 -34.71 0.09
N ILE A 550 -28.54 -35.61 0.45
CA ILE A 550 -29.97 -35.33 0.59
C ILE A 550 -30.23 -34.89 2.02
N ILE A 551 -30.71 -33.66 2.19
CA ILE A 551 -31.14 -33.14 3.49
C ILE A 551 -32.60 -32.71 3.36
N ALA A 552 -33.48 -33.52 3.94
CA ALA A 552 -34.91 -33.38 3.95
C ALA A 552 -35.42 -32.99 5.33
N GLU A 553 -36.45 -32.16 5.40
CA GLU A 553 -37.02 -31.76 6.70
C GLU A 553 -37.83 -32.91 7.34
N ASN A 554 -38.68 -33.58 6.55
CA ASN A 554 -39.75 -34.48 7.02
C ASN A 554 -39.65 -35.91 6.47
N GLY A 555 -38.46 -36.40 6.14
CA GLY A 555 -38.22 -37.82 5.89
C GLY A 555 -37.57 -38.16 4.55
N VAL A 556 -36.89 -39.29 4.53
CA VAL A 556 -36.29 -39.87 3.32
C VAL A 556 -36.69 -41.35 3.21
N THR A 557 -37.21 -41.75 2.05
CA THR A 557 -37.58 -43.13 1.73
C THR A 557 -36.73 -43.63 0.56
N LEU A 558 -36.01 -44.73 0.75
CA LEU A 558 -35.15 -45.35 -0.25
C LEU A 558 -35.64 -46.77 -0.52
N SER A 559 -36.25 -47.01 -1.68
CA SER A 559 -36.91 -48.29 -2.00
C SER A 559 -38.14 -48.58 -1.13
N ALA A 560 -39.11 -49.31 -1.69
CA ALA A 560 -40.34 -49.69 -1.01
C ALA A 560 -40.19 -51.00 -0.20
N PRO A 561 -41.03 -51.20 0.84
CA PRO A 561 -41.19 -52.48 1.56
C PRO A 561 -41.36 -53.70 0.64
N ALA A 562 -42.04 -53.52 -0.49
CA ALA A 562 -42.30 -54.57 -1.46
C ALA A 562 -41.03 -55.16 -2.11
N ASN A 563 -39.90 -54.43 -2.03
CA ASN A 563 -38.63 -54.84 -2.62
C ASN A 563 -37.75 -55.62 -1.65
N SER A 564 -38.27 -56.10 -0.52
CA SER A 564 -37.50 -56.86 0.48
C SER A 564 -36.91 -58.17 -0.07
N THR A 565 -37.47 -58.70 -1.16
CA THR A 565 -37.00 -59.90 -1.85
C THR A 565 -36.09 -59.64 -3.06
N THR A 566 -35.67 -58.38 -3.31
CA THR A 566 -34.74 -58.10 -4.41
C THR A 566 -33.42 -58.87 -4.25
N LEU A 567 -32.95 -59.44 -5.37
CA LEU A 567 -31.70 -60.20 -5.41
C LEU A 567 -30.49 -59.25 -5.28
N PRO A 568 -29.36 -59.76 -4.76
CA PRO A 568 -28.10 -59.03 -4.80
C PRO A 568 -27.80 -58.51 -6.21
N GLY A 569 -27.44 -57.22 -6.32
CA GLY A 569 -27.23 -56.50 -7.58
C GLY A 569 -28.43 -55.67 -8.06
N GLN A 570 -29.57 -55.69 -7.35
CA GLN A 570 -30.75 -54.87 -7.64
C GLN A 570 -31.06 -53.87 -6.51
N GLU A 571 -30.09 -53.59 -5.64
CA GLU A 571 -30.23 -52.63 -4.56
C GLU A 571 -30.34 -51.20 -5.07
N THR A 572 -31.11 -50.36 -4.36
CA THR A 572 -31.03 -48.91 -4.55
C THR A 572 -29.68 -48.43 -4.03
N VAL A 573 -28.90 -47.76 -4.88
CA VAL A 573 -27.58 -47.24 -4.49
C VAL A 573 -27.66 -45.73 -4.25
N LEU A 574 -27.11 -45.26 -3.13
CA LEU A 574 -26.89 -43.84 -2.85
C LEU A 574 -25.40 -43.59 -2.63
N ASN A 575 -24.79 -42.84 -3.55
CA ASN A 575 -23.44 -42.28 -3.34
C ASN A 575 -23.60 -40.90 -2.72
N GLY A 576 -23.62 -40.83 -1.38
CA GLY A 576 -23.99 -39.61 -0.67
C GLY A 576 -24.54 -39.86 0.73
N ARG A 577 -25.49 -39.02 1.14
CA ARG A 577 -26.11 -39.04 2.47
C ARG A 577 -27.63 -38.92 2.37
N ALA A 578 -28.36 -39.57 3.27
CA ALA A 578 -29.81 -39.50 3.40
C ALA A 578 -30.19 -39.00 4.79
N ILE A 579 -30.42 -37.69 4.90
CA ILE A 579 -30.66 -37.02 6.18
C ILE A 579 -32.09 -36.52 6.24
N SER A 580 -32.80 -36.90 7.29
CA SER A 580 -34.07 -36.31 7.71
C SER A 580 -33.87 -35.56 9.02
N LEU A 581 -34.25 -34.28 9.05
CA LEU A 581 -34.07 -33.42 10.22
C LEU A 581 -35.09 -33.69 11.33
N VAL A 582 -36.31 -34.09 10.96
CA VAL A 582 -37.42 -34.29 11.90
C VAL A 582 -37.92 -35.74 11.85
N SER A 583 -38.35 -36.22 10.69
CA SER A 583 -38.99 -37.54 10.56
C SER A 583 -38.00 -38.68 10.29
N SER A 584 -38.51 -39.87 10.00
CA SER A 584 -37.69 -41.08 9.87
C SER A 584 -36.98 -41.16 8.51
N VAL A 585 -35.94 -41.99 8.47
CA VAL A 585 -35.41 -42.52 7.21
C VAL A 585 -35.78 -43.99 7.10
N THR A 586 -36.40 -44.37 5.98
CA THR A 586 -36.83 -45.75 5.73
C THR A 586 -36.15 -46.30 4.49
N MET A 587 -35.74 -47.57 4.54
CA MET A 587 -35.06 -48.20 3.41
C MET A 587 -35.24 -49.70 3.32
N VAL A 588 -35.04 -50.23 2.11
CA VAL A 588 -35.11 -51.67 1.82
C VAL A 588 -34.08 -52.04 0.77
N ASN A 589 -33.16 -52.94 1.12
CA ASN A 589 -32.10 -53.42 0.22
C ASN A 589 -31.38 -52.24 -0.46
N THR A 590 -30.78 -51.37 0.37
CA THR A 590 -30.16 -50.11 -0.07
C THR A 590 -28.67 -50.12 0.27
N ILE A 591 -27.83 -49.75 -0.71
CA ILE A 591 -26.40 -49.55 -0.50
C ILE A 591 -26.13 -48.05 -0.41
N ILE A 592 -25.58 -47.59 0.71
CA ILE A 592 -25.17 -46.19 0.90
C ILE A 592 -23.66 -46.15 1.00
N ASN A 593 -23.04 -45.46 0.04
CA ASN A 593 -21.61 -45.18 0.03
C ASN A 593 -21.40 -43.74 0.50
N VAL A 594 -20.98 -43.59 1.75
CA VAL A 594 -20.80 -42.27 2.36
C VAL A 594 -19.47 -41.67 1.85
N PRO A 595 -19.49 -40.47 1.25
CA PRO A 595 -18.27 -39.82 0.79
C PRO A 595 -17.35 -39.48 1.96
N ALA A 596 -16.03 -39.65 1.78
CA ALA A 596 -15.04 -39.14 2.72
C ALA A 596 -15.20 -37.61 2.87
N ASN A 597 -15.09 -37.14 4.11
CA ASN A 597 -15.17 -35.74 4.48
C ASN A 597 -14.01 -34.92 3.93
#